data_AF-A0A1S1Q9L2-F1
#
_entry.id   AF-A0A1S1Q9L2-F1
#
_cell.length_a   1.000
_cell.length_b   1.000
_cell.length_c   1.000
_cell.angle_alpha   90.00
_cell.angle_beta   90.00
_cell.angle_gamma   90.00
#
_symmetry.space_group_name_H-M   'P 1'
#
loop_
_entity.id
_entity.type
_entity.pdbx_description
1 polymer ?
#
loop_
_entity_poly.entity_id
_entity_poly.type
_entity_poly.pdbx_seq_one_letter_code
_entity_poly.pdbx_strand_id
1 'polypeptide(L)'
;MVTQGGTPAAVGRGEGSRRFGWLRRRPVLVPEPPVVPAIDGYPVIVVSLADFVCCSYKGCGALRPLTEASENRPCPGCGRV
;
A
#
# COMPACT_ATOMS: atom_id res chain seq x y z
N MET A 1 62.76 34.26 -17.47
CA MET A 1 63.15 33.15 -16.58
C MET A 1 61.88 32.42 -16.18
N VAL A 2 61.75 31.15 -16.56
CA VAL A 2 60.63 30.25 -16.18
C VAL A 2 61.22 29.06 -15.44
N THR A 3 60.38 28.40 -14.63
CA THR A 3 60.50 27.13 -13.89
C THR A 3 60.73 27.34 -12.37
N GLN A 4 60.09 26.62 -11.45
CA GLN A 4 59.48 25.28 -11.46
C GLN A 4 58.23 25.20 -10.55
N GLY A 5 57.44 24.14 -10.74
CA GLY A 5 56.45 23.66 -9.78
C GLY A 5 55.68 22.45 -10.32
N GLY A 6 56.32 21.28 -10.33
CA GLY A 6 55.72 20.03 -10.79
C GLY A 6 54.86 19.35 -9.72
N THR A 7 53.96 18.45 -10.14
CA THR A 7 53.43 17.37 -9.31
C THR A 7 53.08 16.18 -10.24
N PRO A 8 53.44 14.94 -9.89
CA PRO A 8 53.35 13.79 -10.79
C PRO A 8 52.02 13.03 -10.68
N ALA A 9 51.69 12.39 -11.81
CA ALA A 9 50.94 11.16 -12.06
C ALA A 9 49.94 10.61 -11.02
N ALA A 10 48.72 10.32 -11.49
CA ALA A 10 48.09 9.02 -11.26
C ALA A 10 47.09 8.68 -12.38
N VAL A 11 47.38 7.59 -13.10
CA VAL A 11 46.44 6.84 -13.93
C VAL A 11 45.54 6.02 -13.01
N GLY A 12 44.23 6.08 -13.20
CA GLY A 12 43.28 5.17 -12.56
C GLY A 12 41.87 5.41 -13.10
N ARG A 13 41.53 4.82 -14.27
CA ARG A 13 40.64 3.64 -14.36
C ARG A 13 39.36 3.75 -13.53
N GLY A 14 38.28 4.05 -14.27
CA GLY A 14 36.90 3.67 -14.06
C GLY A 14 36.50 3.07 -12.72
N GLU A 15 35.67 3.81 -12.00
CA GLU A 15 34.74 3.25 -11.03
C GLU A 15 33.32 3.66 -11.39
N GLY A 16 32.61 2.73 -12.01
CA GLY A 16 31.16 2.75 -12.02
C GLY A 16 30.66 2.51 -10.60
N SER A 17 30.36 3.57 -9.86
CA SER A 17 29.58 3.47 -8.62
C SER A 17 28.21 4.11 -8.84
N ARG A 18 27.26 3.20 -9.12
CA ARG A 18 25.80 3.27 -9.04
C ARG A 18 25.25 4.66 -8.67
N ARG A 19 24.82 5.43 -9.68
CA ARG A 19 23.91 6.56 -9.44
C ARG A 19 22.66 5.99 -8.77
N PHE A 20 22.43 6.36 -7.51
CA PHE A 20 21.25 5.92 -6.79
C PHE A 20 19.99 6.34 -7.56
N GLY A 21 19.27 5.37 -8.13
CA GLY A 21 18.10 5.61 -8.99
C GLY A 21 16.89 6.25 -8.27
N TRP A 22 16.92 6.32 -6.94
CA TRP A 22 15.89 6.97 -6.14
C TRP A 22 15.80 8.50 -6.35
N LEU A 23 16.89 9.16 -6.75
CA LEU A 23 16.93 10.60 -7.02
C LEU A 23 16.18 10.99 -8.30
N ARG A 24 15.76 10.02 -9.12
CA ARG A 24 14.98 10.23 -10.35
C ARG A 24 13.53 9.75 -10.23
N ARG A 25 13.02 9.55 -9.01
CA ARG A 25 11.58 9.33 -8.84
C ARG A 25 10.86 10.67 -8.96
N ARG A 26 10.03 10.81 -9.99
CA ARG A 26 9.01 11.88 -10.01
C ARG A 26 8.09 11.65 -8.82
N PRO A 27 7.70 12.70 -8.06
CA PRO A 27 6.61 12.59 -7.10
C PRO A 27 5.39 12.04 -7.84
N VAL A 28 4.95 10.85 -7.46
CA VAL A 28 3.67 10.32 -7.91
C VAL A 28 2.62 11.13 -7.17
N LEU A 29 1.70 11.77 -7.92
CA LEU A 29 0.55 12.45 -7.33
C LEU A 29 -0.19 11.44 -6.45
N VAL A 30 -0.30 11.76 -5.16
CA VAL A 30 -1.06 10.96 -4.21
C VAL A 30 -2.51 10.95 -4.70
N PRO A 31 -3.15 9.78 -4.86
CA PRO A 31 -4.57 9.73 -5.18
C PRO A 31 -5.34 10.55 -4.16
N GLU A 32 -6.23 11.42 -4.64
CA GLU A 32 -7.09 12.20 -3.76
C GLU A 32 -7.92 11.22 -2.91
N PRO A 33 -7.99 11.43 -1.57
CA PRO A 33 -8.79 10.55 -0.74
C PRO A 33 -10.25 10.60 -1.18
N PRO A 34 -10.97 9.47 -1.14
CA PRO A 34 -12.40 9.49 -1.43
C PRO A 34 -13.10 10.47 -0.50
N VAL A 35 -13.96 11.33 -1.06
CA VAL A 35 -14.77 12.26 -0.28
C VAL A 35 -15.74 11.44 0.56
N VAL A 36 -15.50 11.40 1.88
CA VAL A 36 -16.44 10.81 2.83
C VAL A 36 -17.50 11.87 3.11
N PRO A 37 -18.78 11.65 2.76
CA PRO A 37 -19.83 12.59 3.11
C PRO A 37 -19.85 12.78 4.62
N ALA A 38 -19.88 14.02 5.08
CA ALA A 38 -19.95 14.35 6.50
C ALA A 38 -21.18 15.20 6.78
N ILE A 39 -21.88 14.90 7.86
CA ILE A 39 -22.98 15.72 8.40
C ILE A 39 -22.50 16.25 9.75
N ASP A 40 -22.55 17.57 9.92
CA ASP A 40 -22.07 18.25 11.14
C ASP A 40 -20.62 17.90 11.54
N GLY A 41 -19.76 17.62 10.55
CA GLY A 41 -18.37 17.24 10.76
C GLY A 41 -18.15 15.76 11.14
N TYR A 42 -19.21 14.95 11.22
CA TYR A 42 -19.12 13.52 11.47
C TYR A 42 -19.17 12.73 10.15
N PRO A 43 -18.29 11.74 9.94
CA PRO A 43 -18.31 10.92 8.75
C PRO A 43 -19.60 10.09 8.70
N VAL A 44 -20.30 10.16 7.57
CA VAL A 44 -21.49 9.36 7.29
C VAL A 44 -21.03 8.05 6.65
N ILE A 45 -21.18 6.96 7.39
CA ILE A 45 -20.95 5.61 6.87
C ILE A 45 -22.31 5.05 6.45
N VAL A 46 -22.55 4.99 5.15
CA VAL A 46 -23.75 4.35 4.61
C VAL A 46 -23.52 2.84 4.64
N VAL A 47 -24.22 2.16 5.55
CA VAL A 47 -24.22 0.70 5.64
C VAL A 47 -25.53 0.19 5.05
N SER A 48 -25.45 -0.64 4.02
CA SER A 48 -26.62 -1.35 3.50
C SER A 48 -27.21 -2.21 4.61
N LEU A 49 -28.52 -2.10 4.87
CA LEU A 49 -29.22 -3.07 5.71
C LEU A 49 -29.09 -4.45 5.05
N ALA A 50 -28.41 -5.36 5.72
CA ALA A 50 -28.22 -6.73 5.30
C ALA A 50 -28.43 -7.64 6.51
N ASP A 51 -29.07 -8.78 6.27
CA ASP A 51 -29.13 -9.84 7.27
C ASP A 51 -27.73 -10.47 7.40
N PHE A 52 -27.28 -10.71 8.62
CA PHE A 52 -26.00 -11.36 8.90
C PHE A 52 -26.22 -12.73 9.53
N VAL A 53 -25.33 -13.66 9.19
CA VAL A 53 -25.24 -14.97 9.85
C VAL A 53 -23.85 -15.17 10.39
N CYS A 54 -23.74 -15.83 11.55
CA CYS A 54 -22.46 -16.20 12.12
C CYS A 54 -21.97 -17.52 11.51
N CYS A 55 -20.65 -17.62 11.29
CA CYS A 55 -20.03 -18.88 10.89
C CYS A 55 -20.23 -19.93 11.98
N SER A 56 -20.86 -21.05 11.61
CA SER A 56 -21.17 -22.16 12.51
C SER A 56 -19.96 -22.98 12.95
N TYR A 57 -18.79 -22.77 12.32
CA TYR A 57 -17.57 -23.48 12.70
C TYR A 57 -17.15 -23.09 14.11
N LYS A 58 -16.90 -24.11 14.95
CA LYS A 58 -16.51 -23.93 16.35
C LYS A 58 -15.31 -22.97 16.45
N GLY A 59 -15.50 -21.89 17.20
CA GLY A 59 -14.46 -20.89 17.46
C GLY A 59 -14.24 -19.86 16.36
N CYS A 60 -14.99 -19.89 15.24
CA CYS A 60 -14.88 -18.84 14.22
C CYS A 60 -15.78 -17.64 14.55
N GLY A 61 -17.10 -17.84 14.59
CA GLY A 61 -18.06 -16.78 14.94
C GLY A 61 -18.07 -15.55 14.01
N ALA A 62 -17.32 -15.57 12.91
CA ALA A 62 -17.27 -14.46 11.96
C ALA A 62 -18.65 -14.20 11.37
N LEU A 63 -19.07 -12.93 11.37
CA LEU A 63 -20.33 -12.51 10.75
C LEU A 63 -20.11 -12.35 9.24
N ARG A 64 -21.02 -12.90 8.44
CA ARG A 64 -21.07 -12.67 7.00
C ARG A 64 -22.49 -12.31 6.56
N PRO A 65 -22.66 -11.48 5.51
CA PRO A 65 -23.96 -11.22 4.92
C PRO A 65 -24.64 -12.53 4.49
N LEU A 66 -25.95 -12.61 4.69
CA LEU A 66 -26.76 -13.78 4.32
C LEU A 66 -26.69 -14.06 2.81
N THR A 67 -26.55 -13.02 1.98
CA THR A 67 -26.34 -13.15 0.53
C THR A 67 -25.05 -13.91 0.22
N GLU A 68 -23.92 -13.49 0.77
CA GLU A 68 -22.64 -14.20 0.64
C GLU A 68 -22.72 -15.62 1.19
N ALA A 69 -23.53 -15.81 2.24
CA ALA A 69 -23.75 -17.12 2.81
C ALA A 69 -24.53 -18.06 1.91
N SER A 70 -25.59 -17.55 1.28
CA SER A 70 -26.42 -18.28 0.33
C SER A 70 -25.66 -18.62 -0.96
N GLU A 71 -24.69 -17.78 -1.33
CA GLU A 71 -23.79 -18.00 -2.47
C GLU A 71 -22.66 -19.00 -2.17
N ASN A 72 -22.61 -19.60 -0.97
CA ASN A 72 -21.56 -20.52 -0.56
C ASN A 72 -20.15 -19.91 -0.68
N ARG A 73 -20.00 -18.60 -0.44
CA ARG A 73 -18.68 -17.97 -0.41
C ARG A 73 -17.89 -18.44 0.82
N PRO A 74 -16.57 -18.61 0.71
CA PRO A 74 -15.73 -18.94 1.86
C PRO A 74 -15.87 -17.91 2.98
N CYS A 75 -16.00 -18.38 4.22
CA CYS A 75 -16.04 -17.54 5.42
C CYS A 75 -14.75 -16.72 5.55
N PRO A 76 -14.82 -15.39 5.77
CA PRO A 76 -13.64 -14.55 5.88
C PRO A 76 -12.80 -14.85 7.14
N GLY A 77 -13.41 -15.46 8.17
CA GLY A 77 -12.71 -15.82 9.39
C GLY A 77 -11.95 -17.15 9.31
N CYS A 78 -12.57 -18.20 8.77
CA CYS A 78 -12.00 -19.56 8.79
C CYS A 78 -11.75 -20.18 7.41
N GLY A 79 -12.10 -19.50 6.33
CA GLY A 79 -11.91 -19.96 4.95
C GLY A 79 -12.81 -21.14 4.52
N ARG A 80 -13.69 -21.61 5.41
CA ARG A 80 -14.64 -22.70 5.11
C ARG A 80 -15.93 -22.14 4.50
N VAL A 81 -16.55 -22.91 3.62
CA VAL A 81 -17.82 -22.56 2.96
C VAL A 81 -19.00 -22.82 3.89
#